data_AF-A0A2V2UBS1-F1
#
_entry.id   AF-A0A2V2UBS1-F1
#
_cell.length_a   1.000
_cell.length_b   1.000
_cell.length_c   1.000
_cell.angle_alpha   90.00
_cell.angle_beta   90.00
_cell.angle_gamma   90.00
#
_symmetry.space_group_name_H-M   'P 1'
#
loop_
_entity.id
_entity.type
_entity.pdbx_description
1 polymer ?
#
loop_
_entity_poly.entity_id
_entity_poly.type
_entity_poly.pdbx_seq_one_letter_code
_entity_poly.pdbx_strand_id
1 'polypeptide(L)'
;MNMFLETFNQGLIMHEMGGFDVQKAKEVFSIPEEFEIGIMIAIGYQDTHDILPESLMKKAFMPRQRKSLSEIAFLEELNNSLLL
;
A
#
# COMPACT_ATOMS: atom_id res chain seq x y z
N MET A 1 1.92 8.44 5.00
CA MET A 1 1.31 9.28 3.94
C MET A 1 2.31 10.25 3.31
N ASN A 2 3.07 11.06 4.08
CA ASN A 2 3.99 12.06 3.51
C ASN A 2 4.98 11.46 2.51
N MET A 3 5.57 10.31 2.84
CA MET A 3 6.53 9.62 1.97
C MET A 3 5.91 9.18 0.63
N PHE A 4 4.67 8.69 0.63
CA PHE A 4 3.95 8.37 -0.61
C PHE A 4 3.73 9.60 -1.49
N LEU A 5 3.28 10.70 -0.87
CA LEU A 5 2.99 11.93 -1.60
C LEU A 5 4.27 12.49 -2.24
N GLU A 6 5.36 12.50 -1.49
CA GLU A 6 6.65 12.97 -1.99
C GLU A 6 7.24 12.03 -3.05
N THR A 7 7.10 10.72 -2.88
CA THR A 7 7.53 9.75 -3.91
C THR A 7 6.80 10.02 -5.23
N PHE A 8 5.48 10.21 -5.18
CA PHE A 8 4.70 10.55 -6.36
C PHE A 8 5.08 11.92 -6.95
N ASN A 9 5.35 12.92 -6.11
CA ASN A 9 5.83 14.24 -6.52
C ASN A 9 7.16 14.15 -7.29
N GLN A 10 8.03 13.19 -6.94
CA GLN A 10 9.29 12.91 -7.65
C GLN A 10 9.11 12.04 -8.92
N GLY A 11 7.88 11.70 -9.31
CA GLY A 11 7.61 10.84 -10.47
C GLY A 11 7.93 9.36 -10.24
N LEU A 12 8.02 8.95 -8.97
CA LEU A 12 8.27 7.57 -8.55
C LEU A 12 6.97 6.90 -8.10
N ILE A 13 7.01 5.57 -8.04
CA ILE A 13 5.97 4.73 -7.46
C ILE A 13 6.47 4.14 -6.15
N MET A 14 5.59 4.07 -5.17
CA MET A 14 5.80 3.40 -3.88
C MET A 14 4.78 2.29 -3.72
N HIS A 15 5.20 1.11 -3.27
CA HIS A 15 4.32 0.00 -2.93
C HIS A 15 4.67 -0.54 -1.54
N GLU A 16 3.77 -0.33 -0.58
CA GLU A 16 3.87 -0.89 0.77
C GLU A 16 3.37 -2.34 0.79
N MET A 17 4.13 -3.22 1.43
CA MET A 17 3.88 -4.66 1.46
C MET A 17 3.99 -5.18 2.90
N GLY A 18 2.96 -5.90 3.35
CA GLY A 18 3.00 -6.68 4.59
C GLY A 18 3.42 -8.15 4.40
N GLY A 19 3.41 -8.64 3.16
CA GLY A 19 3.73 -10.04 2.84
C GLY A 19 5.24 -10.29 2.68
N PHE A 20 6.01 -10.21 3.76
CA PHE A 20 7.45 -10.49 3.78
C PHE A 20 7.85 -11.30 5.02
N ASP A 21 9.06 -11.88 4.99
CA ASP A 21 9.62 -12.61 6.13
C ASP A 21 10.25 -11.63 7.13
N VAL A 22 9.53 -11.36 8.22
CA VAL A 22 9.94 -10.42 9.26
C VAL A 22 11.21 -10.87 9.98
N GLN A 23 11.36 -12.17 10.27
CA GLN A 23 12.52 -12.68 11.00
C GLN A 23 13.77 -12.58 10.14
N LYS A 24 13.68 -13.00 8.87
CA LYS A 24 14.76 -12.84 7.91
C LYS A 24 15.13 -11.39 7.69
N ALA A 25 14.17 -10.46 7.66
CA ALA A 25 14.47 -9.03 7.58
C ALA A 25 15.23 -8.54 8.81
N LYS A 26 14.84 -8.95 10.03
CA LYS A 26 15.56 -8.61 11.25
C LYS A 26 17.01 -9.10 11.21
N GLU A 27 17.23 -10.34 10.79
CA GLU A 27 18.57 -10.92 10.64
C GLU A 27 19.42 -10.17 9.60
N VAL A 28 18.90 -10.01 8.38
CA VAL A 28 19.63 -9.42 7.24
C VAL A 28 20.01 -7.97 7.50
N PHE A 29 19.11 -7.20 8.10
CA PHE A 29 19.36 -5.78 8.40
C PHE A 29 19.90 -5.54 9.81
N SER A 30 20.16 -6.59 10.58
CA SER A 30 20.65 -6.49 11.97
C SER A 30 19.78 -5.56 12.83
N ILE A 31 18.45 -5.71 12.70
CA ILE A 31 17.49 -4.85 13.40
C ILE A 31 17.41 -5.29 14.88
N PRO A 32 17.59 -4.36 15.83
CA PRO A 32 17.50 -4.67 17.26
C PRO A 32 16.12 -5.21 17.67
N GLU A 33 16.09 -6.02 18.72
CA GLU A 33 14.89 -6.77 19.14
C GLU A 33 13.75 -5.86 19.59
N GLU A 34 14.08 -4.67 20.12
CA GLU A 34 13.13 -3.64 20.54
C GLU A 34 12.34 -3.00 19.39
N PHE A 35 12.75 -3.23 18.13
CA PHE A 35 12.06 -2.70 16.96
C PHE A 35 11.17 -3.76 16.29
N GLU A 36 9.98 -3.31 15.90
CA GLU A 36 9.04 -4.05 15.08
C GLU A 36 9.06 -3.53 13.64
N ILE A 37 9.01 -4.45 12.67
CA ILE A 37 8.98 -4.10 11.25
C ILE A 37 7.53 -4.18 10.78
N GLY A 38 6.91 -3.02 10.55
CA GLY A 38 5.51 -2.98 10.11
C GLY A 38 5.31 -3.31 8.63
N ILE A 39 6.18 -2.79 7.76
CA ILE A 39 6.02 -2.87 6.30
C ILE A 39 7.38 -2.92 5.60
N MET A 40 7.40 -3.50 4.41
CA MET A 40 8.48 -3.35 3.43
C MET A 40 7.99 -2.49 2.26
N ILE A 41 8.85 -1.63 1.73
CA ILE A 41 8.49 -0.68 0.69
C ILE A 41 9.35 -0.91 -0.55
N ALA A 42 8.72 -1.15 -1.69
CA ALA A 42 9.38 -1.07 -2.99
C ALA A 42 9.18 0.34 -3.58
N ILE A 43 10.28 0.96 -4.04
CA ILE A 43 10.27 2.30 -4.65
C ILE A 43 11.03 2.26 -5.97
N GLY A 44 10.48 2.85 -7.01
CA GLY A 44 11.13 2.93 -8.32
C GLY A 44 10.33 3.68 -9.35
N TYR A 45 10.87 3.80 -10.55
CA TYR A 45 10.15 4.37 -11.69
C TYR A 45 9.13 3.38 -12.24
N GLN A 46 7.97 3.89 -12.66
CA GLN A 46 6.97 3.09 -13.35
C GLN A 46 7.48 2.68 -14.74
N ASP A 47 7.43 1.39 -15.03
CA ASP A 47 7.66 0.86 -16.37
C ASP A 47 6.32 0.56 -17.07
N THR A 48 6.37 0.06 -18.30
CA THR A 48 5.17 -0.36 -19.04
C THR A 48 4.54 -1.63 -18.45
N HIS A 49 3.22 -1.77 -18.58
CA HIS A 49 2.49 -2.89 -17.96
C HIS A 49 2.71 -4.24 -18.63
N ASP A 50 3.28 -4.26 -19.84
CA ASP A 50 3.60 -5.46 -20.62
C ASP A 50 4.73 -6.30 -20.02
N ILE A 51 5.58 -5.70 -19.17
CA ILE A 51 6.62 -6.43 -18.43
C ILE A 51 6.02 -7.30 -17.31
N LEU A 52 4.77 -7.04 -16.92
CA LEU A 52 4.13 -7.75 -15.82
C LEU A 52 3.69 -9.15 -16.27
N PRO A 53 3.79 -10.17 -15.39
CA PRO A 53 3.09 -11.43 -15.59
C PRO A 53 1.60 -11.20 -15.88
N GLU A 54 1.01 -12.01 -16.76
CA GLU A 54 -0.36 -11.83 -17.27
C GLU A 54 -1.41 -11.59 -16.16
N SER A 55 -1.30 -12.32 -15.04
CA SER A 55 -2.21 -12.19 -13.91
C SER A 55 -2.12 -10.82 -13.21
N LEU A 56 -0.92 -10.22 -13.15
CA LEU A 56 -0.70 -8.89 -12.59
C LEU A 56 -1.08 -7.81 -13.59
N MET A 57 -0.80 -8.02 -14.88
CA MET A 57 -1.23 -7.11 -15.95
C MET A 57 -2.76 -6.95 -15.97
N LYS A 58 -3.51 -8.06 -15.92
CA LYS A 58 -4.98 -8.02 -15.82
C LYS A 58 -5.46 -7.18 -14.63
N LYS A 59 -4.85 -7.37 -13.46
CA LYS A 59 -5.19 -6.61 -12.24
C LYS A 59 -4.87 -5.12 -12.39
N ALA A 60 -3.78 -4.75 -13.05
CA ALA A 60 -3.39 -3.36 -13.22
C ALA A 60 -4.41 -2.54 -14.03
N PHE A 61 -5.11 -3.18 -14.97
CA PHE A 61 -6.17 -2.54 -15.77
C PHE A 61 -7.57 -2.65 -15.16
N MET A 62 -7.74 -3.35 -14.03
CA MET A 62 -9.05 -3.41 -13.37
C MET A 62 -9.38 -2.09 -12.69
N PRO A 63 -10.62 -1.60 -12.79
CA PRO A 63 -11.04 -0.39 -12.09
C PRO A 63 -10.92 -0.59 -10.57
N ARG A 64 -10.39 0.42 -9.87
CA ARG A 64 -10.35 0.40 -8.41
C ARG A 64 -11.77 0.45 -7.85
N GLN A 65 -12.12 -0.56 -7.08
CA GLN A 65 -13.33 -0.56 -6.27
C GLN A 65 -12.99 -0.13 -4.84
N ARG A 66 -13.86 0.67 -4.23
CA ARG A 66 -13.78 1.13 -2.85
C ARG A 66 -15.16 0.99 -2.23
N LYS A 67 -15.21 0.77 -0.91
CA LYS A 67 -16.45 0.93 -0.15
C LYS A 67 -17.01 2.34 -0.37
N SER A 68 -18.32 2.45 -0.42
CA SER A 68 -19.00 3.74 -0.44
C SER A 68 -18.73 4.50 0.87
N LEU A 69 -18.83 5.83 0.84
CA LEU A 69 -18.55 6.65 2.02
C LEU A 69 -19.50 6.32 3.18
N SER A 70 -20.76 6.00 2.90
CA SER A 70 -21.74 5.58 3.92
C SER A 70 -21.36 4.28 4.63
N GLU A 71 -20.47 3.45 4.08
CA GLU A 71 -19.98 2.24 4.74
C GLU A 71 -18.80 2.48 5.70
N ILE A 72 -18.13 3.64 5.62
CA ILE A 72 -16.88 3.91 6.34
C ILE A 72 -16.82 5.26 7.06
N ALA A 73 -17.78 6.16 6.82
CA ALA A 73 -17.90 7.45 7.47
C ALA A 73 -19.21 7.53 8.24
N PHE A 74 -19.12 7.90 9.52
CA PHE A 74 -20.25 7.93 10.46
C PHE A 74 -20.27 9.26 11.22
N LEU A 75 -21.46 9.73 11.56
CA LEU A 75 -21.67 10.97 12.30
C LEU A 75 -22.00 10.65 13.76
N GLU A 76 -21.16 11.11 14.69
CA GLU A 76 -21.27 10.92 16.15
C GLU A 76 -21.16 9.46 16.63
N GLU A 77 -21.91 8.54 16.04
CA GLU A 77 -22.00 7.14 16.43
C GLU A 77 -21.76 6.20 15.24
N LEU A 78 -21.11 5.05 15.48
CA LEU A 78 -20.71 4.06 14.47
C LEU A 78 -21.84 3.47 13.61
N ASN A 79 -23.10 3.64 14.00
CA ASN A 79 -24.27 3.16 13.24
C ASN A 79 -25.00 4.28 12.49
N ASN A 80 -24.51 5.52 12.56
CA ASN A 80 -25.12 6.68 11.92
C ASN A 80 -24.31 7.07 10.68
N SER A 81 -24.45 6.28 9.62
CA SER A 81 -23.71 6.48 8.37
C SER A 81 -23.96 7.84 7.75
N LEU A 82 -22.89 8.47 7.25
CA LEU A 82 -22.99 9.70 6.46
C LEU A 82 -23.62 9.37 5.10
N LEU A 83 -24.88 9.76 4.92
CA LEU A 83 -25.54 9.75 3.62
C LEU A 83 -25.14 11.04 2.89
N LEU A 84 -24.42 10.88 1.78
CA LEU A 84 -24.20 11.97 0.82
C LEU A 84 -25.44 12.20 -0.04
#